data_AF-A0A848TSG8-F1
#
_entry.id   AF-A0A848TSG8-F1
#
_cell.length_a   1.000
_cell.length_b   1.000
_cell.length_c   1.000
_cell.angle_alpha   90.00
_cell.angle_beta   90.00
_cell.angle_gamma   90.00
#
_symmetry.space_group_name_H-M   'P 1'
#
loop_
_entity.id
_entity.type
_entity.pdbx_description
1 polymer ?
#
loop_
_entity_poly.entity_id
_entity_poly.type
_entity_poly.pdbx_seq_one_letter_code
_entity_poly.pdbx_strand_id
1 'polypeptide(L)'
;QCGFSSRVAGVLNFMGVDYTDVNVLSDDALRQGIKDYSDWPTIPQLYVKGEFVGGCDIITEMTLSGELDQLFSDKGVAFDKDAAEKIREHNA
;
A
#
# COMPACT_ATOMS: atom_id res chain seq x y z
N GLN A 1 11.49 4.70 -12.03
CA GLN A 1 10.65 5.19 -10.90
C GLN A 1 9.22 5.35 -11.39
N CYS A 2 8.24 4.88 -10.63
CA CYS A 2 6.84 4.75 -11.05
C CYS A 2 5.94 5.62 -10.15
N GLY A 3 5.14 6.52 -10.73
CA GLY A 3 4.25 7.40 -9.96
C GLY A 3 3.23 6.65 -9.10
N PHE A 4 2.81 5.44 -9.52
CA PHE A 4 1.92 4.59 -8.73
C PHE A 4 2.59 4.08 -7.45
N SER A 5 3.86 3.65 -7.53
CA SER A 5 4.63 3.26 -6.34
C SER A 5 4.81 4.42 -5.39
N SER A 6 5.11 5.62 -5.91
CA SER A 6 5.24 6.83 -5.11
C SER A 6 3.94 7.20 -4.38
N ARG A 7 2.77 6.95 -4.99
CA ARG A 7 1.48 7.19 -4.33
C ARG A 7 1.26 6.27 -3.13
N VAL A 8 1.47 4.96 -3.31
CA VAL A 8 1.31 3.97 -2.22
C VAL A 8 2.29 4.27 -1.08
N ALA A 9 3.57 4.47 -1.40
CA ALA A 9 4.58 4.84 -0.41
C ALA A 9 4.23 6.16 0.29
N GLY A 10 3.71 7.15 -0.45
CA GLY A 10 3.28 8.43 0.10
C GLY A 10 2.16 8.31 1.13
N VAL A 11 1.16 7.47 0.88
CA VAL A 11 0.09 7.17 1.85
C VAL A 11 0.66 6.57 3.12
N LEU A 12 1.46 5.50 3.00
CA LEU A 12 2.07 4.83 4.16
C LEU A 12 2.96 5.76 4.98
N ASN A 13 3.78 6.57 4.30
CA ASN A 13 4.64 7.57 4.94
C ASN A 13 3.83 8.63 5.68
N PHE A 14 2.75 9.14 5.06
CA PHE A 14 1.90 10.16 5.69
C PHE A 14 1.19 9.62 6.93
N MET A 15 0.74 8.36 6.87
CA MET A 15 0.15 7.65 8.00
C MET A 15 1.19 7.15 9.01
N GLY A 16 2.49 7.43 8.83
CA GLY A 16 3.54 7.00 9.75
C GLY A 16 3.66 5.49 9.90
N VAL A 17 3.33 4.73 8.87
CA VAL A 17 3.44 3.26 8.86
C VAL A 17 4.89 2.87 8.62
N ASP A 18 5.44 2.02 9.49
CA ASP A 18 6.72 1.36 9.24
C ASP A 18 6.54 0.22 8.23
N TYR A 19 7.25 0.28 7.10
CA TYR A 19 7.23 -0.77 6.06
C TYR A 19 8.61 -0.98 5.44
N THR A 20 8.73 -2.04 4.66
CA THR A 20 9.90 -2.32 3.82
C THR A 20 9.46 -2.27 2.37
N ASP A 21 10.20 -1.54 1.53
CA ASP A 21 10.02 -1.58 0.09
C ASP A 21 11.00 -2.56 -0.58
N VAL A 22 10.57 -3.11 -1.72
CA VAL A 22 11.39 -3.99 -2.54
C VAL A 22 11.37 -3.46 -3.97
N ASN A 23 12.52 -3.05 -4.47
CA ASN A 23 12.65 -2.58 -5.85
C ASN A 23 12.68 -3.77 -6.82
N VAL A 24 11.52 -4.10 -7.36
CA VAL A 24 11.39 -5.17 -8.37
C VAL A 24 11.91 -4.78 -9.75
N LEU A 25 12.18 -3.49 -10.03
CA LEU A 25 12.62 -3.06 -11.36
C LEU A 25 14.09 -3.39 -11.65
N SER A 26 14.87 -3.75 -10.63
CA SER A 26 16.27 -4.14 -10.79
C SER A 26 16.46 -5.62 -11.12
N ASP A 27 15.39 -6.43 -11.09
CA ASP A 27 15.45 -7.87 -11.32
C ASP A 27 14.15 -8.35 -12.00
N ASP A 28 14.27 -8.76 -13.27
CA ASP A 28 13.12 -9.22 -14.06
C ASP A 28 12.49 -10.52 -13.53
N ALA A 29 13.29 -11.41 -12.92
CA ALA A 29 12.78 -12.63 -12.30
C ALA A 29 11.95 -12.30 -11.05
N LEU A 30 12.43 -11.37 -10.23
CA LEU A 30 11.66 -10.87 -9.08
C LEU A 30 10.38 -10.15 -9.54
N ARG A 31 10.48 -9.31 -10.58
CA ARG A 31 9.35 -8.58 -11.16
C ARG A 31 8.27 -9.49 -11.71
N GLN A 32 8.64 -10.58 -12.35
CA GLN A 32 7.68 -11.55 -12.85
C GLN A 32 7.15 -12.43 -11.70
N GLY A 33 8.04 -12.92 -10.84
CA GLY A 33 7.69 -13.80 -9.73
C GLY A 33 6.68 -13.20 -8.76
N ILE A 34 6.76 -11.90 -8.47
CA ILE A 34 5.79 -11.26 -7.57
C ILE A 34 4.38 -11.17 -8.19
N LYS A 35 4.27 -11.04 -9.51
CA LYS A 35 2.99 -11.05 -10.22
C LYS A 35 2.36 -12.43 -10.23
N ASP A 36 3.18 -13.45 -10.51
CA ASP A 36 2.73 -14.84 -10.53
C ASP A 36 2.33 -15.30 -9.12
N TYR A 37 3.06 -14.88 -8.09
CA TYR A 37 2.78 -15.21 -6.68
C TYR A 37 1.44 -14.65 -6.19
N SER A 38 1.10 -13.43 -6.58
CA SER A 38 -0.16 -12.76 -6.20
C SER A 38 -1.33 -13.04 -7.12
N ASP A 39 -1.08 -13.69 -8.26
CA ASP A 39 -2.01 -13.70 -9.40
C ASP A 39 -2.46 -12.28 -9.79
N TRP A 40 -1.52 -11.32 -9.75
CA TRP A 40 -1.80 -9.90 -9.99
C TRP A 40 -0.83 -9.27 -10.99
N PRO A 41 -1.32 -8.65 -12.08
CA PRO A 41 -0.47 -8.31 -13.23
C PRO A 41 0.40 -7.05 -13.05
N THR A 42 0.10 -6.21 -12.05
CA THR A 42 0.68 -4.86 -11.94
C THR A 42 1.48 -4.63 -10.66
N ILE A 43 2.27 -3.56 -10.69
CA ILE A 43 3.00 -3.00 -9.55
C ILE A 43 2.60 -1.53 -9.39
N PRO A 44 2.65 -0.95 -8.17
CA PRO A 44 3.06 -1.55 -6.90
C PRO A 44 2.07 -2.61 -6.38
N GLN A 45 2.51 -3.43 -5.43
CA GLN A 45 1.68 -4.35 -4.67
C GLN A 45 1.94 -4.10 -3.17
N LEU A 46 0.88 -3.95 -2.38
CA LEU A 46 0.97 -3.87 -0.93
C LEU A 46 0.64 -5.21 -0.29
N TYR A 47 1.47 -5.62 0.66
CA TYR A 47 1.23 -6.79 1.50
C TYR A 47 1.22 -6.36 2.97
N VAL A 48 0.25 -6.85 3.73
CA VAL A 48 0.11 -6.56 5.16
C VAL A 48 0.13 -7.88 5.91
N LYS A 49 1.12 -8.07 6.79
CA LYS A 49 1.34 -9.33 7.54
C LYS A 49 1.37 -10.57 6.62
N GLY A 50 1.94 -10.43 5.42
CA GLY A 50 2.10 -11.51 4.44
C GLY A 50 0.89 -11.72 3.52
N GLU A 51 -0.21 -11.00 3.73
CA GLU A 51 -1.40 -11.08 2.89
C GLU A 51 -1.38 -9.99 1.82
N PHE A 52 -1.68 -10.37 0.57
CA PHE A 52 -1.82 -9.43 -0.54
C PHE A 52 -3.07 -8.56 -0.34
N VAL A 53 -2.90 -7.23 -0.39
CA VAL A 53 -3.99 -6.27 -0.22
C VAL A 53 -4.45 -5.73 -1.58
N GLY A 54 -3.52 -5.32 -2.43
CA GLY A 54 -3.86 -4.76 -3.73
C GLY A 54 -2.79 -3.89 -4.35
N GLY A 55 -3.13 -3.34 -5.53
CA GLY A 55 -2.32 -2.34 -6.24
C GLY A 55 -2.68 -0.90 -5.88
N CYS A 56 -2.08 0.06 -6.57
CA CYS A 56 -2.22 1.49 -6.27
C CYS A 56 -3.66 1.99 -6.15
N ASP A 57 -4.54 1.60 -7.07
CA ASP A 57 -5.92 2.10 -7.10
C ASP A 57 -6.74 1.57 -5.91
N ILE A 58 -6.61 0.27 -5.61
CA ILE A 58 -7.23 -0.37 -4.45
C ILE A 58 -6.75 0.29 -3.15
N ILE A 59 -5.43 0.49 -2.99
CA ILE A 59 -4.91 1.14 -1.78
C ILE A 59 -5.40 2.58 -1.66
N THR A 60 -5.52 3.30 -2.78
CA THR A 60 -6.06 4.67 -2.77
C THR A 60 -7.53 4.66 -2.35
N GLU A 61 -8.34 3.76 -2.91
CA GLU A 61 -9.76 3.61 -2.55
C GLU A 61 -9.94 3.25 -1.07
N MET A 62 -9.20 2.25 -0.58
CA MET A 62 -9.23 1.82 0.82
C MET A 62 -8.80 2.95 1.78
N THR A 63 -7.88 3.82 1.35
CA THR A 63 -7.47 4.99 2.15
C THR A 63 -8.61 5.99 2.28
N LEU A 64 -9.30 6.26 1.16
CA LEU A 64 -10.39 7.23 1.11
C LEU A 64 -11.66 6.72 1.80
N SER A 65 -11.93 5.41 1.73
CA SER A 65 -13.05 4.77 2.44
C SER A 65 -12.78 4.55 3.93
N GLY A 66 -11.50 4.57 4.36
CA GLY A 66 -11.07 4.23 5.72
C GLY A 66 -10.91 2.72 5.96
N GLU A 67 -11.11 1.88 4.94
CA GLU A 67 -10.89 0.43 5.02
C GLU A 67 -9.42 0.07 5.28
N LEU A 68 -8.47 0.89 4.83
CA LEU A 68 -7.05 0.67 5.08
C LEU A 68 -6.71 0.80 6.58
N ASP A 69 -7.31 1.79 7.26
CA ASP A 69 -7.17 2.02 8.70
C ASP A 69 -7.72 0.85 9.50
N GLN A 70 -8.88 0.31 9.07
CA GLN A 70 -9.51 -0.86 9.65
C GLN A 70 -8.60 -2.08 9.50
N LEU A 71 -8.07 -2.32 8.29
CA LEU A 71 -7.11 -3.40 8.03
C LEU A 71 -5.89 -3.30 8.95
N PHE A 72 -5.30 -2.12 9.10
CA PHE A 72 -4.15 -1.92 9.98
C PHE A 72 -4.50 -2.18 11.45
N SER A 73 -5.66 -1.71 11.91
CA SER A 73 -6.13 -1.95 13.27
C SER A 73 -6.33 -3.45 13.53
N ASP A 74 -6.97 -4.16 12.62
CA ASP A 74 -7.26 -5.60 12.74
C ASP A 74 -5.98 -6.46 12.68
N LYS A 75 -4.99 -6.02 11.89
CA LYS A 75 -3.70 -6.71 11.76
C LYS A 75 -2.65 -6.26 12.78
N GLY A 76 -2.99 -5.36 13.70
CA GLY A 76 -2.07 -4.83 14.70
C GLY A 76 -0.88 -4.10 14.08
N VAL A 77 -1.11 -3.34 13.01
CA VAL A 77 -0.14 -2.44 12.39
C VAL A 77 -0.31 -1.06 13.01
N ALA A 78 0.78 -0.48 13.51
CA ALA A 78 0.76 0.88 14.04
C ALA A 78 0.72 1.90 12.89
N PHE A 79 -0.12 2.92 13.05
CA PHE A 79 -0.26 4.05 12.12
C PHE A 79 -0.82 5.26 12.87
N ASP A 80 -0.62 6.45 12.31
CA ASP A 80 -1.18 7.71 12.78
C ASP A 80 -2.61 7.87 12.27
N LYS A 81 -3.58 7.72 13.19
CA LYS A 81 -5.02 7.83 12.90
C LYS A 81 -5.43 9.25 12.53
N ASP A 82 -4.84 10.25 13.17
CA ASP A 82 -5.15 11.66 12.88
C ASP A 82 -4.64 12.03 11.49
N ALA A 83 -3.50 11.48 11.07
CA ALA A 83 -3.00 11.64 9.71
C ALA A 83 -3.92 10.94 8.69
N ALA A 84 -4.37 9.71 8.99
CA ALA A 84 -5.31 9.00 8.12
C ALA A 84 -6.63 9.77 7.91
N GLU A 85 -7.18 10.34 8.99
CA GLU A 85 -8.38 11.19 8.92
C GLU A 85 -8.14 12.44 8.08
N LYS A 86 -7.01 13.14 8.26
CA LYS A 86 -6.64 14.29 7.44
C LYS A 86 -6.60 13.96 5.95
N ILE A 87 -6.11 12.77 5.54
CA ILE A 87 -6.14 12.39 4.13
C ILE A 87 -7.58 12.43 3.61
N ARG A 88 -8.54 11.85 4.33
CA ARG A 88 -9.94 11.82 3.90
C ARG A 88 -10.58 13.20 3.90
N GLU A 89 -10.34 14.02 4.91
CA GLU A 89 -10.87 15.39 5.00
C GLU A 89 -10.43 16.27 3.82
N HIS A 90 -9.20 16.12 3.34
CA HIS A 90 -8.68 16.90 2.20
C HIS A 90 -9.15 16.37 0.84
N ASN A 91 -9.79 15.21 0.79
CA ASN A 91 -10.26 14.56 -0.44
C ASN A 91 -11.80 14.39 -0.48
N ALA A 92 -12.51 14.89 0.53
CA ALA A 92 -13.98 15.01 0.58
C ALA A 92 -14.45 16.28 -0.16
#